data_AF-A0A316R3V4-F1
#
_entry.id   AF-A0A316R3V4-F1
#
_cell.length_a   1.000
_cell.length_b   1.000
_cell.length_c   1.000
_cell.angle_alpha   90.00
_cell.angle_beta   90.00
_cell.angle_gamma   90.00
#
_symmetry.space_group_name_H-M   'P 1'
#
loop_
_entity.id
_entity.type
_entity.pdbx_description
1 polymer ?
#
loop_
_entity_poly.entity_id
_entity_poly.type
_entity_poly.pdbx_seq_one_letter_code
_entity_poly.pdbx_strand_id
1 'polypeptide(L)'
;MKRKDWLVIVILLISPILINYIILGKSLGLTVNGSIDGWLGFYGAFVGAVIPMFILYRTRMWNKEDNEEIRKSQNKILQYQVKKEWFDGLRKQLDDNYRILDFQGTIVAANEMALGNYQGAIVRLMLLNKNIEMQGYSFDLYFSGEYKKKEEVAYSDCYNDILREYGGFVNDLILICRLMKEIEQGNEVESYIVNSIREFNKLHIKNNNIIISDFLKELESLANSNLLQSELENVCMRRISEVSMIHSEKEKLVKVTNDLLKFEDKKIERILQ
;
A
#
# COMPACT_ATOMS: atom_id res chain seq x y z
N MET A 1 28.00 -21.42 -30.55
CA MET A 1 27.81 -21.49 -32.03
C MET A 1 26.73 -22.50 -32.37
N LYS A 2 25.70 -22.09 -33.11
CA LYS A 2 24.66 -23.01 -33.59
C LYS A 2 25.23 -23.84 -34.76
N ARG A 3 24.70 -25.05 -35.02
CA ARG A 3 25.14 -25.91 -36.16
C ARG A 3 25.20 -25.17 -37.50
N LYS A 4 24.31 -24.21 -37.73
CA LYS A 4 24.26 -23.36 -38.93
C LYS A 4 25.45 -22.40 -39.05
N ASP A 5 26.03 -21.95 -37.94
CA ASP A 5 27.19 -21.04 -37.94
C ASP A 5 28.46 -21.78 -38.41
N TRP A 6 28.61 -23.05 -38.01
CA TRP A 6 29.69 -23.91 -38.49
C TRP A 6 29.60 -24.17 -39.99
N LEU A 7 28.39 -24.37 -40.52
CA LEU A 7 28.17 -24.53 -41.97
C LEU A 7 28.62 -23.28 -42.75
N VAL A 8 28.36 -22.07 -42.26
CA VAL A 8 28.80 -20.83 -42.92
C VAL A 8 30.32 -20.73 -42.92
N ILE A 9 30.99 -21.05 -41.81
CA ILE A 9 32.46 -21.06 -41.75
C ILE A 9 33.05 -22.10 -42.71
N VAL A 10 32.46 -23.30 -42.76
CA VAL A 10 32.90 -24.37 -43.67
C VAL A 10 32.72 -23.95 -45.14
N ILE A 11 31.60 -23.32 -45.49
CA ILE A 11 31.35 -22.80 -46.85
C ILE A 11 32.36 -21.71 -47.21
N LEU A 12 32.70 -20.82 -46.26
CA LEU A 12 33.70 -19.77 -46.46
C LEU A 12 35.12 -20.31 -46.60
N LEU A 13 35.46 -21.41 -45.94
CA LEU A 13 36.76 -22.07 -46.10
C LEU A 13 36.90 -22.75 -47.47
N ILE A 14 35.80 -23.23 -48.04
CA ILE A 14 35.73 -23.91 -49.34
C ILE A 14 35.54 -22.93 -50.51
N SER A 15 35.00 -21.72 -50.27
CA SER A 15 34.68 -20.77 -51.33
C SER A 15 35.86 -20.37 -52.23
N PRO A 16 37.11 -20.22 -51.75
CA PRO A 16 38.24 -19.92 -52.64
C PRO A 16 38.59 -21.07 -53.58
N ILE A 17 38.37 -22.32 -53.17
CA ILE A 17 38.55 -23.52 -54.00
C ILE A 17 37.50 -23.51 -55.12
N LEU A 18 36.25 -23.17 -54.80
CA LEU A 18 35.17 -23.03 -55.79
C LEU A 18 35.45 -21.88 -56.77
N ILE A 19 35.95 -20.73 -56.28
CA ILE A 19 36.31 -19.58 -57.12
C ILE A 19 37.44 -19.96 -58.09
N ASN A 20 38.50 -20.61 -57.62
CA ASN A 20 39.59 -21.09 -58.48
C ASN A 20 39.07 -22.07 -59.55
N TYR A 21 38.18 -22.99 -59.18
CA TYR A 21 37.56 -23.95 -60.11
C TYR A 21 36.67 -23.29 -61.18
N ILE A 22 35.88 -22.27 -60.81
CA ILE A 22 35.02 -21.53 -61.74
C ILE A 22 35.87 -20.73 -62.73
N ILE A 23 36.91 -20.05 -62.26
CA ILE A 23 37.78 -19.22 -63.10
C ILE A 23 38.58 -20.07 -64.09
N LEU A 24 39.00 -21.27 -63.71
CA LEU A 24 39.74 -22.21 -64.58
C LEU A 24 38.88 -22.91 -65.63
N GLY A 25 37.55 -22.74 -65.61
CA GLY A 25 36.66 -23.29 -66.63
C GLY A 25 36.71 -24.81 -66.76
N LYS A 26 36.13 -25.54 -65.78
CA LYS A 26 35.93 -27.00 -65.81
C LYS A 26 37.19 -27.84 -66.10
N SER A 27 38.36 -27.39 -65.67
CA SER A 27 39.53 -28.26 -65.54
C SER A 27 39.34 -29.16 -64.31
N LEU A 28 39.26 -30.48 -64.50
CA LEU A 28 39.16 -31.49 -63.43
C LEU A 28 40.46 -31.66 -62.61
N GLY A 29 41.49 -30.84 -62.86
CA GLY A 29 42.74 -30.83 -62.10
C GLY A 29 42.75 -29.81 -60.97
N LEU A 30 43.46 -30.12 -59.88
CA LEU A 30 43.83 -29.19 -58.79
C LEU A 30 44.92 -28.20 -59.27
N THR A 31 44.72 -27.60 -60.44
CA THR A 31 45.58 -26.54 -60.93
C THR A 31 45.10 -25.20 -60.38
N VAL A 32 46.01 -24.26 -60.27
CA VAL A 32 45.78 -22.96 -59.65
C VAL A 32 45.98 -21.89 -60.73
N ASN A 33 45.04 -20.96 -60.88
CA ASN A 33 45.14 -19.93 -61.91
C ASN A 33 46.16 -18.83 -61.53
N GLY A 34 47.44 -19.04 -61.76
CA GLY A 34 48.51 -18.10 -61.40
C GLY A 34 49.60 -18.76 -60.55
N SER A 35 50.39 -17.96 -59.81
CA SER A 35 51.42 -18.49 -58.91
C SER A 35 50.81 -19.08 -57.63
N ILE A 36 51.40 -20.17 -57.14
CA ILE A 36 51.01 -20.82 -55.89
C ILE A 36 51.11 -19.83 -54.72
N ASP A 37 52.18 -19.03 -54.67
CA ASP A 37 52.39 -18.02 -53.63
C ASP A 37 51.34 -16.90 -53.67
N GLY A 38 50.92 -16.49 -54.87
CA GLY A 38 49.86 -15.49 -55.03
C GLY A 38 48.51 -15.99 -54.53
N TRP A 39 48.20 -17.26 -54.76
CA TRP A 39 46.97 -17.87 -54.26
C TRP A 39 46.99 -18.18 -52.77
N LEU A 40 48.12 -18.60 -52.22
CA LEU A 40 48.30 -18.74 -50.77
C LEU A 40 48.14 -17.38 -50.07
N GLY A 41 48.72 -16.32 -50.63
CA GLY A 41 48.54 -14.95 -50.14
C GLY A 41 47.08 -14.50 -50.20
N PHE A 42 46.39 -14.74 -51.32
CA PHE A 42 44.96 -14.44 -51.47
C PHE A 42 44.09 -15.22 -50.47
N TYR A 43 44.31 -16.54 -50.34
CA TYR A 43 43.57 -17.38 -49.41
C TYR A 43 43.79 -16.94 -47.96
N GLY A 44 45.04 -16.72 -47.56
CA GLY A 44 45.39 -16.24 -46.23
C GLY A 44 44.75 -14.90 -45.90
N ALA A 45 44.77 -13.95 -46.85
CA ALA A 45 44.11 -12.65 -46.69
C ALA A 45 42.58 -12.74 -46.63
N PHE A 46 41.97 -13.56 -47.49
CA PHE A 46 40.53 -13.76 -47.52
C PHE A 46 40.02 -14.39 -46.23
N VAL A 47 40.61 -15.51 -45.82
CA VAL A 47 40.26 -16.20 -44.57
C VAL A 47 40.54 -15.30 -43.36
N GLY A 48 41.68 -14.61 -43.36
CA GLY A 48 42.09 -13.68 -42.31
C GLY A 48 41.19 -12.44 -42.17
N ALA A 49 40.49 -12.03 -43.23
CA ALA A 49 39.54 -10.91 -43.17
C ALA A 49 38.12 -11.37 -42.85
N VAL A 50 37.63 -12.41 -43.54
CA VAL A 50 36.22 -12.79 -43.53
C VAL A 50 35.84 -13.55 -42.26
N ILE A 51 36.71 -14.44 -41.75
CA ILE A 51 36.41 -15.19 -40.52
C ILE A 51 36.30 -14.25 -39.31
N PRO A 52 37.26 -13.34 -39.04
CA PRO A 52 37.14 -12.40 -37.94
C PRO A 52 35.93 -11.47 -38.09
N MET A 53 35.63 -10.98 -39.31
CA MET A 53 34.44 -10.15 -39.55
C MET A 53 33.14 -10.90 -39.22
N PHE A 54 33.03 -12.17 -39.61
CA PHE A 54 31.87 -13.00 -39.29
C PHE A 54 31.74 -13.24 -37.78
N ILE A 55 32.84 -13.56 -37.09
CA ILE A 55 32.86 -13.74 -35.63
C ILE A 55 32.41 -12.44 -34.95
N LEU A 56 32.99 -11.30 -35.31
CA LEU A 56 32.63 -9.99 -34.74
C LEU A 56 31.15 -9.66 -34.99
N TYR A 57 30.63 -9.93 -36.19
CA TYR A 57 29.21 -9.73 -36.50
C TYR A 57 28.30 -10.59 -35.61
N ARG A 58 28.62 -11.88 -35.45
CA ARG A 58 27.85 -12.81 -34.60
C ARG A 58 27.93 -12.44 -33.12
N THR A 59 29.12 -12.10 -32.63
CA THR A 59 29.32 -11.63 -31.25
C THR A 59 28.53 -10.35 -31.00
N ARG A 60 28.49 -9.41 -31.95
CA ARG A 60 27.68 -8.19 -31.82
C ARG A 60 26.17 -8.50 -31.76
N MET A 61 25.70 -9.45 -32.56
CA MET A 61 24.30 -9.88 -32.54
C MET A 61 23.94 -10.53 -31.19
N TRP A 62 24.77 -11.45 -30.69
CA TRP A 62 24.55 -12.07 -29.37
C TRP A 62 24.60 -11.05 -28.24
N ASN A 63 25.58 -10.12 -28.26
CA ASN A 63 25.64 -9.06 -27.26
C ASN A 63 24.41 -8.17 -27.29
N LYS A 64 23.79 -7.94 -28.46
CA LYS A 64 22.55 -7.17 -28.54
C LYS A 64 21.38 -7.94 -27.92
N GLU A 65 21.21 -9.21 -28.26
CA GLU A 65 20.17 -10.08 -27.70
C GLU A 65 20.31 -10.19 -26.16
N ASP A 66 21.52 -10.46 -25.67
CA ASP A 66 21.82 -10.58 -24.24
C ASP A 66 21.59 -9.25 -23.50
N ASN A 67 22.02 -8.12 -24.06
CA ASN A 67 21.75 -6.80 -23.47
C ASN A 67 20.25 -6.48 -23.40
N GLU A 68 19.47 -6.88 -24.40
CA GLU A 68 18.00 -6.70 -24.37
C GLU A 68 17.35 -7.56 -23.30
N GLU A 69 17.79 -8.81 -23.12
CA GLU A 69 17.32 -9.70 -22.04
C GLU A 69 17.71 -9.17 -20.65
N ILE A 70 18.95 -8.73 -20.49
CA ILE A 70 19.45 -8.10 -19.25
C ILE A 70 18.61 -6.86 -18.92
N ARG A 71 18.36 -5.98 -19.89
CA ARG A 71 17.51 -4.78 -19.69
C ARG A 71 16.10 -5.13 -19.25
N LYS A 72 15.48 -6.15 -19.87
CA LYS A 72 14.15 -6.63 -19.47
C LYS A 72 14.16 -7.15 -18.03
N SER A 73 15.17 -7.94 -17.67
CA SER A 73 15.35 -8.47 -16.31
C SER A 73 15.56 -7.36 -15.29
N GLN A 74 16.45 -6.40 -15.57
CA GLN A 74 16.68 -5.23 -14.71
C GLN A 74 15.42 -4.40 -14.51
N ASN A 75 14.63 -4.18 -15.57
CA ASN A 75 13.35 -3.49 -15.45
C ASN A 75 12.37 -4.24 -14.54
N LYS A 76 12.26 -5.58 -14.64
CA LYS A 76 11.44 -6.39 -13.73
C LYS A 76 11.92 -6.25 -12.27
N ILE A 77 13.22 -6.31 -12.02
CA ILE A 77 13.81 -6.16 -10.69
C ILE A 77 13.51 -4.77 -10.11
N LEU A 78 13.68 -3.72 -10.90
CA LEU A 78 13.40 -2.35 -10.46
C LEU A 78 11.91 -2.16 -10.13
N GLN A 79 11.01 -2.68 -10.97
CA GLN A 79 9.57 -2.67 -10.70
C GLN A 79 9.22 -3.42 -9.41
N TYR A 80 9.84 -4.58 -9.17
CA TYR A 80 9.67 -5.34 -7.95
C TYR A 80 10.16 -4.56 -6.71
N GLN A 81 11.33 -3.92 -6.78
CA GLN A 81 11.88 -3.12 -5.68
C GLN A 81 10.98 -1.94 -5.31
N VAL A 82 10.54 -1.15 -6.30
CA VAL A 82 9.63 -0.02 -6.07
C VAL A 82 8.32 -0.48 -5.44
N LYS A 83 7.76 -1.61 -5.93
CA LYS A 83 6.53 -2.20 -5.39
C LYS A 83 6.69 -2.70 -3.96
N LYS A 84 7.84 -3.28 -3.64
CA LYS A 84 8.16 -3.78 -2.30
C LYS A 84 8.32 -2.64 -1.29
N GLU A 85 9.03 -1.58 -1.67
CA GLU A 85 9.16 -0.37 -0.84
C GLU A 85 7.79 0.27 -0.56
N TRP A 86 6.95 0.41 -1.60
CA TRP A 86 5.58 0.87 -1.43
C TRP A 86 4.77 -0.03 -0.47
N PHE A 87 4.92 -1.35 -0.58
CA PHE A 87 4.22 -2.31 0.26
C PHE A 87 4.66 -2.27 1.73
N ASP A 88 5.96 -2.06 1.98
CA ASP A 88 6.47 -1.85 3.34
C ASP A 88 5.95 -0.53 3.92
N GLY A 89 5.82 0.52 3.10
CA GLY A 89 5.13 1.76 3.48
C GLY A 89 3.65 1.53 3.84
N LEU A 90 2.93 0.75 3.03
CA LEU A 90 1.54 0.37 3.30
C LEU A 90 1.42 -0.38 4.63
N ARG A 91 2.27 -1.39 4.88
CA ARG A 91 2.29 -2.13 6.15
C ARG A 91 2.46 -1.21 7.35
N LYS A 92 3.36 -0.23 7.24
CA LYS A 92 3.60 0.75 8.30
C LYS A 92 2.36 1.62 8.55
N GLN A 93 1.70 2.11 7.51
CA GLN A 93 0.46 2.87 7.69
C GLN A 93 -0.67 2.02 8.28
N LEU A 94 -0.81 0.77 7.86
CA LEU A 94 -1.80 -0.14 8.41
C LEU A 94 -1.55 -0.37 9.92
N ASP A 95 -0.28 -0.48 10.34
CA ASP A 95 0.11 -0.52 11.76
C ASP A 95 -0.23 0.79 12.49
N ASP A 96 0.12 1.93 11.91
CA ASP A 96 -0.20 3.25 12.47
C ASP A 96 -1.73 3.43 12.65
N ASN A 97 -2.53 2.95 11.69
CA ASN A 97 -3.99 2.93 11.79
C ASN A 97 -4.51 2.17 13.02
N TYR A 98 -3.89 1.04 13.38
CA TYR A 98 -4.23 0.33 14.62
C TYR A 98 -3.86 1.11 15.88
N ARG A 99 -2.75 1.86 15.84
CA ARG A 99 -2.28 2.63 17.00
C ARG A 99 -3.14 3.85 17.28
N ILE A 100 -3.78 4.43 16.26
CA ILE A 100 -4.76 5.52 16.43
C ILE A 100 -5.96 5.02 17.25
N LEU A 101 -6.41 3.80 16.98
CA LEU A 101 -7.46 3.11 17.71
C LEU A 101 -6.93 2.59 19.06
N ASP A 102 -6.45 3.50 19.91
CA ASP A 102 -5.92 3.20 21.25
C ASP A 102 -7.04 2.87 22.24
N PHE A 103 -7.64 1.68 22.06
CA PHE A 103 -8.69 1.16 22.92
C PHE A 103 -8.26 1.03 24.38
N GLN A 104 -6.96 0.75 24.63
CA GLN A 104 -6.44 0.68 25.99
C GLN A 104 -6.45 2.05 26.65
N GLY A 105 -6.05 3.10 25.92
CA GLY A 105 -6.17 4.49 26.35
C GLY A 105 -7.61 4.86 26.71
N THR A 106 -8.60 4.37 25.95
CA THR A 106 -10.02 4.59 26.24
C THR A 106 -10.48 3.85 27.50
N ILE A 107 -10.04 2.61 27.72
CA ILE A 107 -10.34 1.86 28.95
C ILE A 107 -9.77 2.57 30.17
N VAL A 108 -8.53 3.07 30.09
CA VAL A 108 -7.92 3.81 31.19
C VAL A 108 -8.74 5.06 31.51
N ALA A 109 -9.16 5.81 30.49
CA ALA A 109 -10.02 6.97 30.69
C ALA A 109 -11.38 6.59 31.31
N ALA A 110 -12.02 5.51 30.83
CA ALA A 110 -13.27 5.00 31.39
C ALA A 110 -13.14 4.60 32.88
N ASN A 111 -12.03 3.96 33.25
CA ASN A 111 -11.72 3.63 34.64
C ASN A 111 -11.48 4.87 35.49
N GLU A 112 -10.77 5.88 34.97
CA GLU A 112 -10.59 7.17 35.65
C GLU A 112 -11.95 7.86 35.89
N MET A 113 -12.86 7.83 34.91
CA MET A 113 -14.22 8.34 35.05
C MET A 113 -15.02 7.56 36.11
N ALA A 114 -14.94 6.24 36.13
CA ALA A 114 -15.62 5.40 37.12
C ALA A 114 -15.11 5.63 38.56
N LEU A 115 -13.87 6.10 38.71
CA LEU A 115 -13.28 6.49 40.00
C LEU A 115 -13.54 7.97 40.36
N GLY A 116 -14.31 8.70 39.55
CA GLY A 116 -14.59 10.13 39.74
C GLY A 116 -13.45 11.07 39.33
N ASN A 117 -12.38 10.57 38.70
CA ASN A 117 -11.26 11.39 38.22
C ASN A 117 -11.51 11.90 36.79
N TYR A 118 -12.51 12.77 36.63
CA TYR A 118 -12.89 13.32 35.33
C TYR A 118 -11.83 14.23 34.70
N GLN A 119 -11.01 14.90 35.53
CA GLN A 119 -9.95 15.78 35.03
C GLN A 119 -8.77 15.00 34.43
N GLY A 120 -8.42 13.84 34.98
CA GLY A 120 -7.45 12.92 34.36
C GLY A 120 -7.98 12.37 33.04
N ALA A 121 -9.23 11.89 33.07
CA ALA A 121 -9.88 11.30 31.91
C ALA A 121 -9.96 12.27 30.73
N ILE A 122 -10.33 13.55 30.98
CA ILE A 122 -10.48 14.53 29.89
C ILE A 122 -9.16 14.81 29.16
N VAL A 123 -8.03 14.87 29.88
CA VAL A 123 -6.71 15.11 29.28
C VAL A 123 -6.34 13.95 28.35
N ARG A 124 -6.56 12.72 28.81
CA ARG A 124 -6.30 11.51 28.03
C ARG A 124 -7.22 11.42 26.81
N LEU A 125 -8.52 11.66 26.98
CA LEU A 125 -9.49 11.64 25.88
C LEU A 125 -9.24 12.73 24.84
N MET A 126 -8.83 13.94 25.25
CA MET A 126 -8.46 15.00 24.30
C MET A 126 -7.23 14.65 23.47
N LEU A 127 -6.26 13.93 24.04
CA LEU A 127 -5.11 13.42 23.29
C LEU A 127 -5.55 12.37 22.24
N LEU A 128 -6.44 11.46 22.62
CA LEU A 128 -7.01 10.47 21.71
C LEU A 128 -7.77 11.15 20.56
N ASN A 129 -8.62 12.13 20.88
CA ASN A 129 -9.40 12.86 19.87
C ASN A 129 -8.48 13.60 18.88
N LYS A 130 -7.41 14.23 19.37
CA LYS A 130 -6.41 14.88 18.52
C LYS A 130 -5.76 13.89 17.54
N ASN A 131 -5.40 12.69 18.01
CA ASN A 131 -4.78 11.67 17.17
C ASN A 131 -5.74 11.17 16.08
N ILE A 132 -7.02 10.97 16.43
CA ILE A 132 -8.09 10.59 15.48
C ILE A 132 -8.23 11.66 14.39
N GLU A 133 -8.29 12.94 14.76
CA GLU A 133 -8.44 14.05 13.80
C GLU A 133 -7.23 14.20 12.87
N MET A 134 -6.01 14.10 13.41
CA MET A 134 -4.79 14.30 12.62
C MET A 134 -4.53 13.19 11.59
N GLN A 135 -5.08 11.98 11.79
CA GLN A 135 -4.71 10.81 10.98
C GLN A 135 -5.88 10.13 10.27
N GLY A 136 -7.12 10.58 10.48
CA GLY A 136 -8.32 9.93 9.94
C GLY A 136 -8.39 9.77 8.42
N TYR A 137 -7.63 10.56 7.65
CA TYR A 137 -7.55 10.48 6.19
C TYR A 137 -6.14 10.18 5.65
N SER A 138 -5.17 9.93 6.53
CA SER A 138 -3.76 9.75 6.11
C SER A 138 -3.56 8.49 5.24
N PHE A 139 -4.35 7.44 5.48
CA PHE A 139 -4.28 6.19 4.73
C PHE A 139 -4.83 6.30 3.30
N ASP A 140 -5.73 7.25 3.02
CA ASP A 140 -6.27 7.47 1.66
C ASP A 140 -5.15 7.84 0.66
N LEU A 141 -4.02 8.35 1.15
CA LEU A 141 -2.84 8.66 0.34
C LEU A 141 -2.20 7.41 -0.29
N TYR A 142 -2.39 6.22 0.30
CA TYR A 142 -1.88 4.95 -0.25
C TYR A 142 -2.82 4.32 -1.27
N PHE A 143 -4.08 4.76 -1.33
CA PHE A 143 -5.10 4.29 -2.26
C PHE A 143 -5.44 5.32 -3.34
N SER A 144 -4.41 6.04 -3.83
CA SER A 144 -4.53 7.18 -4.75
C SER A 144 -4.88 6.82 -6.21
N GLY A 145 -5.31 5.58 -6.48
CA GLY A 145 -5.67 5.15 -7.84
C GLY A 145 -7.08 5.60 -8.24
N GLU A 146 -7.29 5.94 -9.51
CA GLU A 146 -8.63 6.25 -10.07
C GLU A 146 -9.66 5.13 -9.84
N TYR A 147 -9.20 3.89 -9.67
CA TYR A 147 -10.03 2.72 -9.38
C TYR A 147 -9.50 2.00 -8.14
N LYS A 148 -10.20 2.16 -7.01
CA LYS A 148 -9.94 1.40 -5.78
C LYS A 148 -10.33 -0.06 -6.00
N LYS A 149 -9.45 -0.99 -5.58
CA LYS A 149 -9.72 -2.43 -5.68
C LYS A 149 -10.70 -2.87 -4.62
N LYS A 150 -11.32 -4.03 -4.80
CA LYS A 150 -12.30 -4.58 -3.86
C LYS A 150 -11.73 -4.71 -2.44
N GLU A 151 -10.50 -5.18 -2.30
CA GLU A 151 -9.82 -5.36 -1.03
C GLU A 151 -9.46 -4.02 -0.37
N GLU A 152 -9.10 -3.01 -1.17
CA GLU A 152 -8.81 -1.64 -0.71
C GLU A 152 -10.08 -0.94 -0.23
N VAL A 153 -11.18 -1.07 -0.98
CA VAL A 153 -12.50 -0.55 -0.60
C VAL A 153 -12.98 -1.23 0.68
N ALA A 154 -12.91 -2.56 0.75
CA ALA A 154 -13.33 -3.30 1.95
C ALA A 154 -12.56 -2.88 3.20
N TYR A 155 -11.25 -2.65 3.08
CA TYR A 155 -10.45 -2.12 4.18
C TYR A 155 -10.86 -0.69 4.53
N SER A 156 -10.95 0.19 3.52
CA SER A 156 -11.29 1.61 3.71
C SER A 156 -12.64 1.77 4.40
N ASP A 157 -13.67 1.04 3.96
CA ASP A 157 -15.01 1.11 4.53
C ASP A 157 -15.00 0.61 5.98
N CYS A 158 -14.40 -0.56 6.22
CA CYS A 158 -14.30 -1.13 7.57
C CYS A 158 -13.53 -0.22 8.53
N TYR A 159 -12.39 0.33 8.11
CA TYR A 159 -11.60 1.24 8.93
C TYR A 159 -12.33 2.54 9.20
N ASN A 160 -12.96 3.14 8.19
CA ASN A 160 -13.71 4.38 8.34
C ASN A 160 -14.93 4.22 9.26
N ASP A 161 -15.65 3.09 9.16
CA ASP A 161 -16.77 2.81 10.05
C ASP A 161 -16.30 2.68 11.51
N ILE A 162 -15.23 1.91 11.76
CA ILE A 162 -14.65 1.76 13.10
C ILE A 162 -14.12 3.10 13.63
N LEU A 163 -13.41 3.86 12.79
CA LEU A 163 -12.86 5.17 13.17
C LEU A 163 -13.98 6.16 13.51
N ARG A 164 -15.07 6.15 12.73
CA ARG A 164 -16.24 7.00 12.98
C ARG A 164 -16.92 6.63 14.30
N GLU A 165 -17.14 5.35 14.55
CA GLU A 165 -17.74 4.86 15.81
C GLU A 165 -16.84 5.18 17.01
N TYR A 166 -15.55 4.87 16.90
CA TYR A 166 -14.55 5.13 17.93
C TYR A 166 -14.40 6.63 18.22
N GLY A 167 -14.32 7.47 17.18
CA GLY A 167 -14.27 8.92 17.30
C GLY A 167 -15.55 9.49 17.94
N GLY A 168 -16.72 8.97 17.58
CA GLY A 168 -17.98 9.30 18.24
C GLY A 168 -17.95 8.96 19.72
N PHE A 169 -17.52 7.74 20.07
CA PHE A 169 -17.40 7.29 21.45
C PHE A 169 -16.45 8.15 22.29
N VAL A 170 -15.26 8.47 21.79
CA VAL A 170 -14.30 9.33 22.50
C VAL A 170 -14.91 10.72 22.75
N ASN A 171 -15.62 11.28 21.77
CA ASN A 171 -16.30 12.57 21.94
C ASN A 171 -17.44 12.49 22.96
N ASP A 172 -18.23 11.41 22.96
CA ASP A 172 -19.26 11.16 23.96
C ASP A 172 -18.66 11.10 25.38
N LEU A 173 -17.53 10.42 25.57
CA LEU A 173 -16.83 10.36 26.87
C LEU A 173 -16.29 11.72 27.32
N ILE A 174 -15.79 12.55 26.38
CA ILE A 174 -15.36 13.92 26.69
C ILE A 174 -16.56 14.75 27.18
N LEU A 175 -17.70 14.63 26.52
CA LEU A 175 -18.93 15.30 26.93
C LEU A 175 -19.37 14.85 28.33
N ILE A 176 -19.36 13.54 28.60
CA ILE A 176 -19.68 12.99 29.92
C ILE A 176 -18.75 13.54 31.00
N CYS A 177 -17.43 13.58 30.77
CA CYS A 177 -16.48 14.13 31.73
C CYS A 177 -16.80 15.59 32.10
N ARG A 178 -17.22 16.38 31.11
CA ARG A 178 -17.59 17.78 31.35
C ARG A 178 -18.92 17.88 32.09
N LEU A 179 -19.92 17.09 31.70
CA LEU A 179 -21.23 17.05 32.38
C LEU A 179 -21.09 16.68 33.85
N MET A 180 -20.35 15.61 34.15
CA MET A 180 -20.14 15.15 35.53
C MET A 180 -19.42 16.20 36.37
N LYS A 181 -18.48 16.94 35.78
CA LYS A 181 -17.80 18.04 36.47
C LYS A 181 -18.73 19.22 36.77
N GLU A 182 -19.63 19.57 35.86
CA GLU A 182 -20.64 20.62 36.10
C GLU A 182 -21.65 20.20 37.17
N ILE A 183 -22.03 18.91 37.20
CA ILE A 183 -22.86 18.31 38.25
C ILE A 183 -22.17 18.40 39.62
N GLU A 184 -20.89 18.01 39.71
CA GLU A 184 -20.09 18.10 40.95
C GLU A 184 -19.99 19.55 41.48
N GLN A 185 -20.03 20.54 40.57
CA GLN A 185 -19.96 21.95 40.91
C GLN A 185 -21.33 22.57 41.27
N GLY A 186 -22.43 21.82 41.11
CA GLY A 186 -23.79 22.29 41.40
C GLY A 186 -24.33 23.31 40.38
N ASN A 187 -23.77 23.33 39.16
CA ASN A 187 -24.20 24.24 38.11
C ASN A 187 -25.47 23.73 37.40
N GLU A 188 -26.16 24.62 36.68
CA GLU A 188 -27.41 24.33 35.98
C GLU A 188 -27.15 23.46 34.73
N VAL A 189 -27.16 22.14 34.94
CA VAL A 189 -26.79 21.08 33.97
C VAL A 189 -27.61 21.13 32.68
N GLU A 190 -28.89 21.50 32.79
CA GLU A 190 -29.85 21.50 31.68
C GLU A 190 -29.45 22.52 30.60
N SER A 191 -29.06 23.73 31.00
CA SER A 191 -28.56 24.77 30.10
C SER A 191 -27.27 24.34 29.39
N TYR A 192 -26.41 23.60 30.09
CA TYR A 192 -25.15 23.09 29.57
C TYR A 192 -25.36 21.97 28.55
N ILE A 193 -26.27 21.02 28.83
CA ILE A 193 -26.63 19.96 27.90
C ILE A 193 -27.19 20.56 26.60
N VAL A 194 -28.16 21.47 26.70
CA VAL A 194 -28.78 22.11 25.52
C VAL A 194 -27.76 22.89 24.69
N ASN A 195 -26.87 23.64 25.33
CA ASN A 195 -25.81 24.38 24.62
C ASN A 195 -24.76 23.46 24.01
N SER A 196 -24.34 22.41 24.71
CA SER A 196 -23.36 21.45 24.21
C SER A 196 -23.89 20.68 23.01
N ILE A 197 -25.12 20.16 23.09
CA ILE A 197 -25.80 19.47 21.98
C ILE A 197 -25.97 20.42 20.78
N ARG A 198 -26.34 21.68 21.02
CA ARG A 198 -26.46 22.68 19.95
C ARG A 198 -25.14 22.96 19.23
N GLU A 199 -24.04 23.09 19.97
CA GLU A 199 -22.71 23.30 19.38
C GLU A 199 -22.21 22.05 18.63
N PHE A 200 -22.45 20.85 19.18
CA PHE A 200 -22.18 19.59 18.47
C PHE A 200 -23.01 19.50 17.17
N ASN A 201 -24.32 19.75 17.23
CA ASN A 201 -25.19 19.72 16.05
C ASN A 201 -24.76 20.72 14.96
N LYS A 202 -24.30 21.93 15.32
CA LYS A 202 -23.76 22.89 14.35
C LYS A 202 -22.52 22.35 13.62
N LEU A 203 -21.61 21.71 14.35
CA LEU A 203 -20.41 21.10 13.78
C LEU A 203 -20.75 19.88 12.91
N HIS A 204 -21.72 19.06 13.34
CA HIS A 204 -22.20 17.89 12.59
C HIS A 204 -22.90 18.27 11.27
N ILE A 205 -23.79 19.28 11.28
CA ILE A 205 -24.50 19.77 10.09
C ILE A 205 -23.52 20.36 9.06
N LYS A 206 -22.49 21.09 9.52
CA LYS A 206 -21.53 21.73 8.62
C LYS A 206 -20.66 20.72 7.86
N ASN A 207 -20.38 19.56 8.45
CA ASN A 207 -19.44 18.60 7.89
C ASN A 207 -20.10 17.43 7.12
N ASN A 208 -21.43 17.35 7.05
CA ASN A 208 -22.22 16.33 6.31
C ASN A 208 -21.84 14.84 6.55
N ASN A 209 -20.98 14.53 7.53
CA ASN A 209 -20.25 13.26 7.56
C ASN A 209 -20.44 12.43 8.84
N ILE A 210 -21.38 12.75 9.74
CA ILE A 210 -21.50 12.04 11.02
C ILE A 210 -22.97 11.77 11.37
N ILE A 211 -23.29 10.50 11.61
CA ILE A 211 -24.56 10.06 12.21
C ILE A 211 -24.54 10.50 13.67
N ILE A 212 -25.57 11.25 14.11
CA ILE A 212 -25.72 11.63 15.52
C ILE A 212 -25.74 10.35 16.36
N SER A 213 -24.78 10.21 17.27
CA SER A 213 -24.68 9.10 18.22
C SER A 213 -26.03 8.95 18.93
N ASP A 214 -26.53 7.72 19.05
CA ASP A 214 -27.81 7.46 19.73
C ASP A 214 -27.79 7.95 21.19
N PHE A 215 -26.60 7.99 21.80
CA PHE A 215 -26.35 8.61 23.10
C PHE A 215 -26.70 10.11 23.14
N LEU A 216 -26.36 10.87 22.09
CA LEU A 216 -26.68 12.30 22.02
C LEU A 216 -28.19 12.54 21.89
N LYS A 217 -28.91 11.68 21.16
CA LYS A 217 -30.37 11.76 21.03
C LYS A 217 -31.06 11.47 22.38
N GLU A 218 -30.52 10.53 23.14
CA GLU A 218 -31.02 10.18 24.46
C GLU A 218 -30.70 11.25 25.52
N LEU A 219 -29.54 11.90 25.42
CA LEU A 219 -29.23 13.10 26.21
C LEU A 219 -30.18 14.26 25.89
N GLU A 220 -30.50 14.48 24.60
CA GLU A 220 -31.43 15.53 24.17
C GLU A 220 -32.86 15.27 24.68
N SER A 221 -33.33 14.02 24.66
CA SER A 221 -34.66 13.70 25.18
C SER A 221 -34.75 13.91 26.70
N LEU A 222 -33.71 13.53 27.44
CA LEU A 222 -33.62 13.71 28.90
C LEU A 222 -33.56 15.19 29.31
N ALA A 223 -32.87 16.03 28.53
CA ALA A 223 -32.82 17.48 28.74
C ALA A 223 -34.17 18.19 28.58
N ASN A 224 -35.13 17.57 27.91
CA ASN A 224 -36.45 18.15 27.65
C ASN A 224 -37.51 17.70 28.67
N SER A 225 -37.21 16.75 29.57
CA SER A 225 -38.21 16.08 30.42
C SER A 225 -38.19 16.47 31.90
N ASN A 226 -37.52 17.57 32.30
CA ASN A 226 -37.23 17.94 33.71
C ASN A 226 -36.44 16.82 34.42
N LEU A 227 -35.11 16.87 34.29
CA LEU A 227 -34.17 15.84 34.71
C LEU A 227 -34.22 15.44 36.19
N LEU A 228 -34.23 14.12 36.45
CA LEU A 228 -33.65 13.56 37.67
C LEU A 228 -32.15 13.30 37.42
N GLN A 229 -31.28 13.88 38.24
CA GLN A 229 -29.83 13.72 38.16
C GLN A 229 -29.39 12.24 38.06
N SER A 230 -30.09 11.33 38.75
CA SER A 230 -29.84 9.89 38.72
C SER A 230 -30.07 9.24 37.35
N GLU A 231 -30.99 9.76 36.52
CA GLU A 231 -31.26 9.22 35.18
C GLU A 231 -30.13 9.59 34.21
N LEU A 232 -29.60 10.81 34.32
CA LEU A 232 -28.44 11.27 33.57
C LEU A 232 -27.19 10.47 33.90
N GLU A 233 -26.94 10.26 35.21
CA GLU A 233 -25.82 9.46 35.68
C GLU A 233 -25.90 8.02 35.16
N ASN A 234 -27.09 7.41 35.15
CA ASN A 234 -27.29 6.06 34.60
C ASN A 234 -26.99 5.97 33.10
N VAL A 235 -27.44 6.93 32.28
CA VAL A 235 -27.15 6.94 30.84
C VAL A 235 -25.66 7.15 30.57
N CYS A 236 -25.02 8.04 31.32
CA CYS A 236 -23.57 8.25 31.24
C CYS A 236 -22.78 6.99 31.61
N MET A 237 -23.15 6.32 32.71
CA MET A 237 -22.48 5.09 33.16
C MET A 237 -22.68 3.93 32.19
N ARG A 238 -23.86 3.83 31.55
CA ARG A 238 -24.09 2.83 30.50
C ARG A 238 -23.15 3.07 29.31
N ARG A 239 -23.04 4.32 28.83
CA ARG A 239 -22.13 4.64 27.73
C ARG A 239 -20.66 4.36 28.09
N ILE A 240 -20.23 4.66 29.31
CA ILE A 240 -18.87 4.31 29.78
C ILE A 240 -18.64 2.79 29.73
N SER A 241 -19.64 1.97 30.09
CA SER A 241 -19.54 0.50 30.09
C SER A 241 -19.45 -0.14 28.71
N GLU A 242 -19.89 0.56 27.66
CA GLU A 242 -19.84 0.10 26.26
C GLU A 242 -18.43 0.05 25.67
N VAL A 243 -17.40 0.52 26.41
CA VAL A 243 -15.99 0.44 25.99
C VAL A 243 -15.55 -0.96 25.56
N SER A 244 -16.19 -2.00 26.12
CA SER A 244 -15.93 -3.41 25.79
C SER A 244 -16.43 -3.83 24.41
N MET A 245 -17.49 -3.20 23.88
CA MET A 245 -18.05 -3.53 22.56
C MET A 245 -17.13 -3.08 21.42
N ILE A 246 -16.47 -1.94 21.59
CA ILE A 246 -15.54 -1.38 20.60
C ILE A 246 -14.34 -2.32 20.38
N HIS A 247 -13.93 -3.07 21.39
CA HIS A 247 -12.88 -4.08 21.27
C HIS A 247 -13.22 -5.22 20.30
N SER A 248 -14.50 -5.56 20.16
CA SER A 248 -14.93 -6.66 19.28
C SER A 248 -14.75 -6.34 17.79
N GLU A 249 -14.77 -5.05 17.43
CA GLU A 249 -14.58 -4.58 16.06
C GLU A 249 -13.11 -4.69 15.60
N LYS A 250 -12.17 -4.79 16.54
CA LYS A 250 -10.74 -4.96 16.24
C LYS A 250 -10.46 -6.24 15.45
N GLU A 251 -11.16 -7.33 15.76
CA GLU A 251 -10.97 -8.60 15.05
C GLU A 251 -11.38 -8.51 13.58
N LYS A 252 -12.43 -7.74 13.29
CA LYS A 252 -12.88 -7.48 11.90
C LYS A 252 -11.80 -6.71 11.14
N LEU A 253 -11.24 -5.66 11.73
CA LEU A 253 -10.17 -4.88 11.11
C LEU A 253 -8.92 -5.74 10.83
N VAL A 254 -8.53 -6.59 11.78
CA VAL A 254 -7.40 -7.53 11.64
C VAL A 254 -7.62 -8.47 10.46
N LYS A 255 -8.83 -9.01 10.31
CA LYS A 255 -9.15 -9.90 9.20
C LYS A 255 -9.02 -9.20 7.85
N VAL A 256 -9.66 -8.04 7.69
CA VAL A 256 -9.66 -7.29 6.43
C VAL A 256 -8.25 -6.79 6.07
N THR A 257 -7.46 -6.37 7.07
CA THR A 257 -6.05 -5.99 6.87
C THR A 257 -5.22 -7.14 6.34
N ASN A 258 -5.36 -8.33 6.93
CA ASN A 258 -4.62 -9.51 6.48
C ASN A 258 -5.00 -9.92 5.06
N ASP A 259 -6.27 -9.79 4.69
CA ASP A 259 -6.73 -10.09 3.33
C ASP A 259 -6.14 -9.10 2.31
N LEU A 260 -6.10 -7.81 2.63
CA LEU A 260 -5.44 -6.78 1.82
C LEU A 260 -3.94 -7.05 1.66
N LEU A 261 -3.24 -7.37 2.76
CA LEU A 261 -1.80 -7.66 2.73
C LEU A 261 -1.49 -8.89 1.86
N LYS A 262 -2.26 -9.98 2.01
CA LYS A 262 -2.09 -11.19 1.19
C LYS A 262 -2.36 -10.93 -0.29
N PHE A 263 -3.34 -10.07 -0.59
CA PHE A 263 -3.67 -9.71 -1.96
C PHE A 263 -2.51 -8.95 -2.62
N GLU A 264 -1.96 -7.93 -1.96
CA GLU A 264 -0.84 -7.16 -2.51
C GLU A 264 0.46 -7.98 -2.58
N ASP A 265 0.75 -8.81 -1.57
CA ASP A 265 1.95 -9.66 -1.57
C ASP A 265 1.98 -10.62 -2.78
N LYS A 266 0.86 -11.30 -3.05
CA LYS A 266 0.70 -12.15 -4.25
C LYS A 266 0.91 -11.38 -5.55
N LYS A 267 0.52 -10.11 -5.60
CA LYS A 267 0.68 -9.27 -6.79
C LYS A 267 2.15 -8.90 -7.00
N ILE A 268 2.89 -8.68 -5.92
CA ILE A 268 4.32 -8.37 -5.96
C ILE A 268 5.13 -9.60 -6.41
N GLU A 269 4.81 -10.78 -5.88
CA GLU A 269 5.48 -12.04 -6.27
C GLU A 269 5.34 -12.35 -7.77
N ARG A 270 4.19 -12.03 -8.37
CA ARG A 270 3.94 -12.22 -9.82
C ARG A 270 4.83 -11.36 -10.72
N ILE A 271 5.48 -10.32 -10.22
CA ILE A 271 6.37 -9.45 -11.03
C ILE A 271 7.65 -10.21 -11.45
N LEU A 272 8.12 -11.11 -10.59
CA LEU A 272 9.34 -11.89 -10.82
C LEU A 272 9.09 -13.19 -11.60
N GLN A 273 7.83 -13.61 -11.73
CA GLN A 273 7.42 -14.73 -12.58
C GLN A 273 7.39 -14.30 -14.06
#